data_AF-A0A924A7V8-F1
#
_entry.id   AF-A0A924A7V8-F1
#
_cell.length_a   1.000
_cell.length_b   1.000
_cell.length_c   1.000
_cell.angle_alpha   90.00
_cell.angle_beta   90.00
_cell.angle_gamma   90.00
#
_symmetry.space_group_name_H-M   'P 1'
#
loop_
_entity.id
_entity.type
_entity.pdbx_description
1 polymer ?
#
loop_
_entity_poly.entity_id
_entity_poly.type
_entity_poly.pdbx_seq_one_letter_code
_entity_poly.pdbx_strand_id
1 'polypeptide(L)'
;MNSRIFTLCFVSVLAVSCQIKTTHSDDSTTKPLVDPKYSIAKDRAELEQMREEIPAEVKKKNDETALRDDWMRELKYSPEVIREKMSTLVRKKRDLFNKDLGKKREQFNKVERKAREEFLKNLEKERKDFLGQKVDREKRAEFFEEQDEKRREYFSEQKDKREDFEADMREERKDYEDYVKEKNDEFNSEIKAYTIKWNVKQKSQEAN
;
A
#
# COMPACT_ATOMS: atom_id res chain seq x y z
N MET A 1 19.14 -72.58 -4.97
CA MET A 1 20.46 -72.89 -4.40
C MET A 1 20.91 -71.68 -3.58
N ASN A 2 21.36 -71.67 -2.32
CA ASN A 2 21.51 -72.60 -1.18
C ASN A 2 21.70 -71.64 0.03
N SER A 3 20.75 -71.44 0.95
CA SER A 3 20.57 -72.13 2.25
C SER A 3 21.85 -72.59 2.98
N ARG A 4 22.01 -72.10 4.23
CA ARG A 4 22.49 -72.75 5.50
C ARG A 4 23.27 -71.71 6.34
N ILE A 5 22.74 -71.16 7.44
CA ILE A 5 22.47 -71.74 8.78
C ILE A 5 23.74 -72.36 9.39
N PHE A 6 24.29 -71.76 10.45
CA PHE A 6 24.55 -72.48 11.70
C PHE A 6 24.66 -71.53 12.91
N THR A 7 23.95 -71.93 13.95
CA THR A 7 23.67 -71.28 15.22
C THR A 7 24.39 -72.08 16.32
N LEU A 8 24.95 -71.44 17.35
CA LEU A 8 25.08 -71.94 18.75
C LEU A 8 25.84 -70.86 19.56
N CYS A 9 25.22 -70.12 20.51
CA CYS A 9 24.87 -70.49 21.91
C CYS A 9 26.14 -70.89 22.72
N PHE A 10 26.45 -70.44 23.95
CA PHE A 10 25.66 -70.00 25.11
C PHE A 10 26.70 -69.63 26.23
N VAL A 11 26.64 -68.51 26.99
CA VAL A 11 26.37 -68.37 28.47
C VAL A 11 27.36 -67.33 29.04
N SER A 12 26.97 -66.10 29.40
CA SER A 12 26.55 -65.58 30.73
C SER A 12 27.52 -65.81 31.91
N VAL A 13 28.12 -64.75 32.47
CA VAL A 13 28.18 -64.49 33.93
C VAL A 13 28.31 -62.96 34.17
N LEU A 14 27.49 -62.48 35.10
CA LEU A 14 27.29 -61.12 35.63
C LEU A 14 28.49 -60.54 36.40
N ALA A 15 28.66 -59.20 36.43
CA ALA A 15 28.62 -58.40 37.66
C ALA A 15 28.92 -56.89 37.44
N VAL A 16 27.89 -56.08 37.67
CA VAL A 16 27.84 -54.84 38.50
C VAL A 16 29.04 -53.88 38.48
N SER A 17 28.82 -52.65 37.98
CA SER A 17 29.03 -51.42 38.77
C SER A 17 28.52 -50.14 38.08
N CYS A 18 27.51 -49.53 38.71
CA CYS A 18 27.17 -48.11 38.77
C CYS A 18 26.95 -47.31 37.46
N GLN A 19 25.74 -47.41 36.91
CA GLN A 19 25.09 -46.25 36.30
C GLN A 19 24.64 -45.31 37.43
N ILE A 20 25.31 -44.17 37.59
CA ILE A 20 24.78 -43.04 38.36
C ILE A 20 23.59 -42.50 37.56
N LYS A 21 22.38 -42.94 37.93
CA LYS A 21 21.15 -42.24 37.59
C LYS A 21 21.07 -41.02 38.50
N THR A 22 21.48 -39.87 38.00
CA THR A 22 20.96 -38.61 38.52
C THR A 22 19.47 -38.58 38.19
N THR A 23 18.64 -38.89 39.18
CA THR A 23 17.22 -38.58 39.17
C THR A 23 17.08 -37.07 39.23
N HIS A 24 17.21 -36.39 38.09
CA HIS A 24 16.51 -35.13 37.91
C HIS A 24 15.05 -35.49 37.68
N SER A 25 14.22 -35.18 38.66
CA SER A 25 12.77 -35.20 38.52
C SER A 25 12.41 -34.33 37.31
N ASP A 26 11.97 -34.96 36.22
CA ASP A 26 11.20 -34.33 35.16
C ASP A 26 9.84 -33.93 35.75
N ASP A 27 9.85 -32.81 36.46
CA ASP A 27 8.67 -32.00 36.74
C ASP A 27 8.77 -30.78 35.83
N SER A 28 8.56 -30.99 34.52
CA SER A 28 8.41 -29.92 33.54
C SER A 28 6.99 -29.36 33.58
N THR A 29 6.50 -29.07 34.78
CA THR A 29 5.61 -27.94 34.96
C THR A 29 6.38 -26.71 34.48
N THR A 30 5.93 -26.15 33.36
CA THR A 30 6.45 -24.96 32.68
C THR A 30 6.42 -23.75 33.61
N LYS A 31 7.36 -23.68 34.54
CA LYS A 31 7.63 -22.46 35.30
C LYS A 31 8.18 -21.45 34.29
N PRO A 32 7.52 -20.30 34.09
CA PRO A 32 7.97 -19.32 33.12
C PRO A 32 9.40 -18.89 33.48
N LEU A 33 10.26 -18.80 32.46
CA LEU A 33 11.70 -18.49 32.60
C LEU A 33 11.95 -17.14 33.30
N VAL A 34 10.92 -16.28 33.33
CA VAL A 34 10.88 -14.98 34.00
C VAL A 34 9.52 -14.85 34.68
N ASP A 35 9.51 -14.36 35.92
CA ASP A 35 8.28 -14.08 36.68
C ASP A 35 7.35 -13.15 35.86
N PRO A 36 6.04 -13.43 35.75
CA PRO A 36 5.07 -12.60 35.03
C PRO A 36 5.11 -11.11 35.37
N LYS A 37 5.61 -10.74 36.56
CA LYS A 37 5.84 -9.34 36.96
C LYS A 37 6.90 -8.62 36.13
N TYR A 38 7.90 -9.35 35.61
CA TYR A 38 8.98 -8.83 34.77
C TYR A 38 8.83 -9.27 33.31
N SER A 39 7.68 -9.84 32.96
CA SER A 39 7.39 -10.27 31.60
C SER A 39 6.92 -9.09 30.74
N ILE A 40 7.60 -8.89 29.61
CA ILE A 40 7.25 -7.91 28.57
C ILE A 40 5.90 -8.27 27.90
N ALA A 41 5.26 -9.39 28.28
CA ALA A 41 3.97 -9.77 27.72
C ALA A 41 2.87 -8.75 28.01
N LYS A 42 2.89 -8.10 29.18
CA LYS A 42 1.94 -7.02 29.51
C LYS A 42 2.20 -5.79 28.64
N ASP A 43 3.46 -5.35 28.58
CA ASP A 43 3.88 -4.23 27.74
C ASP A 43 3.57 -4.47 26.25
N ARG A 44 3.69 -5.71 25.76
CA ARG A 44 3.31 -6.08 24.39
C ARG A 44 1.79 -6.02 24.17
N ALA A 45 1.00 -6.49 25.13
CA ALA A 45 -0.46 -6.42 25.04
C ALA A 45 -0.95 -4.96 25.08
N GLU A 46 -0.33 -4.13 25.93
CA GLU A 46 -0.60 -2.69 26.00
C GLU A 46 -0.18 -1.97 24.71
N LEU A 47 0.96 -2.35 24.10
CA LEU A 47 1.37 -1.83 22.79
C LEU A 47 0.43 -2.25 21.67
N GLU A 48 -0.13 -3.46 21.70
CA GLU A 48 -1.09 -3.90 20.70
C GLU A 48 -2.41 -3.11 20.82
N GLN A 49 -2.87 -2.85 22.04
CA GLN A 49 -4.03 -1.96 22.30
C GLN A 49 -3.75 -0.53 21.81
N MET A 50 -2.56 0.01 22.10
CA MET A 50 -2.17 1.33 21.59
C MET A 50 -2.09 1.36 20.05
N ARG A 51 -1.76 0.24 19.38
CA ARG A 51 -1.75 0.14 17.91
C ARG A 51 -3.13 0.10 17.28
N GLU A 52 -4.14 -0.39 18.00
CA GLU A 52 -5.53 -0.38 17.52
C GLU A 52 -6.04 1.05 17.33
N GLU A 53 -5.65 1.96 18.22
CA GLU A 53 -6.03 3.38 18.21
C GLU A 53 -5.30 4.22 17.16
N ILE A 54 -4.22 3.71 16.55
CA ILE A 54 -3.46 4.46 15.55
C ILE A 54 -4.27 4.61 14.26
N PRO A 55 -4.45 5.85 13.75
CA PRO A 55 -5.13 6.11 12.48
C PRO A 55 -4.48 5.36 11.30
N ALA A 56 -5.31 4.92 10.35
CA ALA A 56 -4.86 4.13 9.19
C ALA A 56 -3.81 4.85 8.33
N GLU A 57 -3.83 6.18 8.27
CA GLU A 57 -2.83 6.98 7.56
C GLU A 57 -1.45 6.90 8.21
N VAL A 58 -1.41 6.93 9.54
CA VAL A 58 -0.16 6.81 10.32
C VAL A 58 0.40 5.40 10.18
N LYS A 59 -0.46 4.37 10.18
CA LYS A 59 -0.05 2.98 9.91
C LYS A 59 0.67 2.86 8.57
N LYS A 60 0.08 3.39 7.48
CA LYS A 60 0.70 3.39 6.15
C LYS A 60 2.05 4.09 6.12
N LYS A 61 2.16 5.27 6.75
CA LYS A 61 3.44 5.99 6.84
C LYS A 61 4.50 5.18 7.57
N ASN A 62 4.13 4.56 8.70
CA ASN A 62 5.03 3.72 9.48
C ASN A 62 5.49 2.48 8.70
N ASP A 63 4.58 1.84 7.95
CA ASP A 63 4.91 0.68 7.11
C ASP A 63 5.89 1.05 5.98
N GLU A 64 5.70 2.22 5.37
CA GLU A 64 6.62 2.74 4.34
C GLU A 64 8.02 3.02 4.90
N THR A 65 8.10 3.66 6.06
CA THR A 65 9.37 3.90 6.74
C THR A 65 10.03 2.59 7.17
N ALA A 66 9.26 1.67 7.76
CA ALA A 66 9.75 0.37 8.19
C ALA A 66 10.33 -0.44 7.01
N LEU A 67 9.72 -0.36 5.83
CA LEU A 67 10.23 -0.98 4.61
C LEU A 67 11.59 -0.40 4.20
N ARG A 68 11.77 0.92 4.27
CA ARG A 68 13.08 1.56 3.99
C ARG A 68 14.13 1.15 5.01
N ASP A 69 13.76 1.16 6.28
CA ASP A 69 14.64 0.81 7.40
C ASP A 69 15.12 -0.64 7.29
N ASP A 70 14.25 -1.56 6.86
CA ASP A 70 14.60 -2.97 6.65
C ASP A 70 15.77 -3.13 5.66
N TRP A 71 15.82 -2.32 4.59
CA TRP A 71 16.93 -2.36 3.65
C TRP A 71 18.26 -1.86 4.24
N MET A 72 18.19 -0.98 5.24
CA MET A 72 19.35 -0.32 5.84
C MET A 72 19.78 -0.92 7.19
N ARG A 73 18.99 -1.81 7.79
CA ARG A 73 19.19 -2.32 9.16
C ARG A 73 20.47 -3.17 9.33
N GLU A 74 20.74 -4.10 8.42
CA GLU A 74 21.78 -5.12 8.63
C GLU A 74 23.14 -4.81 7.97
N LEU A 75 23.31 -3.62 7.37
CA LEU A 75 24.48 -3.30 6.54
C LEU A 75 24.79 -4.43 5.52
N LYS A 76 23.73 -5.08 5.02
CA LYS A 76 23.79 -6.29 4.18
C LYS A 76 23.89 -5.95 2.70
N TYR A 77 23.19 -4.90 2.28
CA TYR A 77 23.14 -4.47 0.89
C TYR A 77 24.15 -3.35 0.63
N SER A 78 24.75 -3.31 -0.55
CA SER A 78 25.52 -2.14 -0.96
C SER A 78 24.59 -0.93 -1.08
N PRO A 79 25.08 0.31 -0.84
CA PRO A 79 24.28 1.51 -1.03
C PRO A 79 23.64 1.63 -2.42
N GLU A 80 24.30 1.09 -3.45
CA GLU A 80 23.78 1.06 -4.83
C GLU A 80 22.52 0.21 -4.96
N VAL A 81 22.52 -1.01 -4.39
CA VAL A 81 21.35 -1.90 -4.39
C VAL A 81 20.17 -1.25 -3.67
N ILE A 82 20.43 -0.52 -2.58
CA ILE A 82 19.38 0.17 -1.83
C ILE A 82 18.79 1.33 -2.66
N ARG A 83 19.63 2.10 -3.36
CA ARG A 83 19.18 3.15 -4.29
C ARG A 83 18.34 2.58 -5.44
N GLU A 84 18.73 1.43 -5.99
CA GLU A 84 17.97 0.76 -7.05
C GLU A 84 16.59 0.30 -6.57
N LYS A 85 16.52 -0.29 -5.37
CA LYS A 85 15.25 -0.68 -4.73
C LYS A 85 14.32 0.51 -4.54
N MET A 86 14.84 1.62 -4.01
CA MET A 86 14.07 2.85 -3.82
C MET A 86 13.58 3.41 -5.17
N SER A 87 14.46 3.49 -6.16
CA SER A 87 14.11 3.97 -7.51
C SER A 87 13.01 3.13 -8.16
N THR A 88 13.10 1.80 -8.00
CA THR A 88 12.09 0.86 -8.50
C THR A 88 10.74 1.04 -7.79
N LEU A 89 10.76 1.24 -6.47
CA LEU A 89 9.55 1.48 -5.68
C LEU A 89 8.87 2.79 -6.08
N VAL A 90 9.63 3.88 -6.21
CA VAL A 90 9.12 5.18 -6.69
C VAL A 90 8.51 5.06 -8.09
N ARG A 91 9.19 4.35 -9.00
CA ARG A 91 8.65 4.09 -10.35
C ARG A 91 7.31 3.36 -10.29
N LYS A 92 7.22 2.26 -9.52
CA LYS A 92 5.98 1.49 -9.36
C LYS A 92 4.84 2.35 -8.80
N LYS A 93 5.11 3.18 -7.79
CA LYS A 93 4.11 4.10 -7.22
C LYS A 93 3.65 5.13 -8.26
N ARG A 94 4.59 5.69 -9.04
CA ARG A 94 4.28 6.66 -10.11
C ARG A 94 3.44 6.02 -11.22
N ASP A 95 3.72 4.78 -11.58
CA ASP A 95 2.94 4.03 -12.58
C ASP A 95 1.51 3.78 -12.08
N LEU A 96 1.34 3.41 -10.81
CA LEU A 96 0.02 3.23 -10.19
C LEU A 96 -0.75 4.56 -10.16
N PHE A 97 -0.11 5.62 -9.70
CA PHE A 97 -0.70 6.96 -9.66
C PHE A 97 -1.17 7.42 -11.05
N ASN A 98 -0.32 7.29 -12.08
CA ASN A 98 -0.67 7.65 -13.45
C ASN A 98 -1.84 6.80 -14.00
N LYS A 99 -1.89 5.50 -13.66
CA LYS A 99 -3.01 4.64 -14.03
C LYS A 99 -4.32 5.11 -13.40
N ASP A 100 -4.29 5.49 -12.12
CA ASP A 100 -5.49 5.93 -11.42
C ASP A 100 -5.96 7.30 -11.89
N LEU A 101 -5.05 8.24 -12.18
CA LEU A 101 -5.38 9.48 -12.88
C LEU A 101 -6.01 9.22 -14.26
N GLY A 102 -5.46 8.27 -15.02
CA GLY A 102 -6.01 7.85 -16.31
C GLY A 102 -7.46 7.38 -16.18
N LYS A 103 -7.73 6.48 -15.22
CA LYS A 103 -9.10 6.00 -14.95
C LYS A 103 -10.04 7.13 -14.52
N LYS A 104 -9.60 8.04 -13.66
CA LYS A 104 -10.41 9.20 -13.24
C LYS A 104 -10.85 10.03 -14.45
N ARG A 105 -9.91 10.35 -15.35
CA ARG A 105 -10.22 11.09 -16.59
C ARG A 105 -11.16 10.33 -17.52
N GLU A 106 -10.96 9.03 -17.69
CA GLU A 106 -11.87 8.19 -18.49
C GLU A 106 -13.29 8.17 -17.91
N GLN A 107 -13.41 8.03 -16.59
CA GLN A 107 -14.70 8.07 -15.90
C GLN A 107 -15.38 9.42 -16.06
N PHE A 108 -14.66 10.52 -15.86
CA PHE A 108 -15.17 11.87 -16.07
C PHE A 108 -15.71 12.05 -17.49
N ASN A 109 -14.89 11.76 -18.52
CA ASN A 109 -15.28 11.88 -19.93
C ASN A 109 -16.51 11.02 -20.26
N LYS A 110 -16.62 9.83 -19.66
CA LYS A 110 -17.77 8.95 -19.85
C LYS A 110 -19.04 9.54 -19.25
N VAL A 111 -18.95 10.12 -18.05
CA VAL A 111 -20.07 10.78 -17.38
C VAL A 111 -20.49 12.04 -18.14
N GLU A 112 -19.53 12.89 -18.52
CA GLU A 112 -19.75 14.11 -19.31
C GLU A 112 -20.47 13.78 -20.63
N ARG A 113 -19.98 12.78 -21.38
CA ARG A 113 -20.60 12.36 -22.64
C ARG A 113 -22.03 11.88 -22.45
N LYS A 114 -22.28 11.05 -21.44
CA LYS A 114 -23.63 10.54 -21.13
C LYS A 114 -24.58 11.68 -20.76
N ALA A 115 -24.16 12.57 -19.86
CA ALA A 115 -24.95 13.73 -19.45
C ALA A 115 -25.32 14.60 -20.64
N ARG A 116 -24.35 14.83 -21.56
CA ARG A 116 -24.59 15.60 -22.79
C ARG A 116 -25.58 14.91 -23.72
N GLU A 117 -25.44 13.61 -23.94
CA GLU A 117 -26.36 12.84 -24.79
C GLU A 117 -27.79 12.82 -24.21
N GLU A 118 -27.91 12.65 -22.89
CA GLU A 118 -29.20 12.67 -22.18
C GLU A 118 -29.85 14.06 -22.25
N PHE A 119 -29.08 15.12 -22.02
CA PHE A 119 -29.55 16.50 -22.15
C PHE A 119 -30.08 16.80 -23.55
N LEU A 120 -29.33 16.46 -24.61
CA LEU A 120 -29.76 16.70 -25.99
C LEU A 120 -31.01 15.90 -26.37
N LYS A 121 -31.12 14.65 -25.90
CA LYS A 121 -32.32 13.82 -26.10
C LYS A 121 -33.54 14.43 -25.41
N ASN A 122 -33.37 14.97 -24.20
CA ASN A 122 -34.45 15.62 -23.46
C ASN A 122 -34.91 16.90 -24.18
N LEU A 123 -33.99 17.76 -24.63
CA LEU A 123 -34.34 18.94 -25.44
C LEU A 123 -35.08 18.56 -26.72
N GLU A 124 -34.62 17.52 -27.44
CA GLU A 124 -35.29 17.06 -28.66
C GLU A 124 -36.71 16.54 -28.36
N LYS A 125 -36.88 15.81 -27.25
CA LYS A 125 -38.18 15.30 -26.81
C LYS A 125 -39.13 16.44 -26.44
N GLU A 126 -38.68 17.37 -25.60
CA GLU A 126 -39.46 18.56 -25.21
C GLU A 126 -39.91 19.35 -26.43
N ARG A 127 -39.01 19.54 -27.40
CA ARG A 127 -39.33 20.21 -28.66
C ARG A 127 -40.38 19.44 -29.47
N LYS A 128 -40.26 18.12 -29.60
CA LYS A 128 -41.25 17.28 -30.32
C LYS A 128 -42.62 17.33 -29.64
N ASP A 129 -42.65 17.20 -28.31
CA ASP A 129 -43.88 17.22 -27.52
C ASP A 129 -44.58 18.58 -27.62
N PHE A 130 -43.82 19.69 -27.57
CA PHE A 130 -44.35 21.05 -27.73
C PHE A 130 -44.89 21.30 -29.15
N LEU A 131 -44.16 20.87 -30.19
CA LEU A 131 -44.60 21.03 -31.59
C LEU A 131 -45.79 20.14 -31.95
N GLY A 132 -46.05 19.08 -31.20
CA GLY A 132 -47.25 18.25 -31.33
C GLY A 132 -48.53 18.94 -30.84
N GLN A 133 -48.41 20.03 -30.08
CA GLN A 133 -49.54 20.79 -29.54
C GLN A 133 -49.89 21.98 -30.45
N LYS A 134 -51.18 22.33 -30.53
CA LYS A 134 -51.60 23.60 -31.13
C LYS A 134 -51.39 24.72 -30.10
N VAL A 135 -50.26 25.41 -30.24
CA VAL A 135 -49.86 26.54 -29.39
C VAL A 135 -49.86 27.86 -30.17
N ASP A 136 -50.23 28.92 -29.45
CA ASP A 136 -50.21 30.29 -29.93
C ASP A 136 -48.79 30.82 -30.16
N ARG A 137 -48.66 31.89 -30.95
CA ARG A 137 -47.38 32.46 -31.39
C ARG A 137 -46.53 32.95 -30.22
N GLU A 138 -47.12 33.62 -29.24
CA GLU A 138 -46.38 34.18 -28.08
C GLU A 138 -45.75 33.05 -27.26
N LYS A 139 -46.55 32.05 -26.87
CA LYS A 139 -46.07 30.86 -26.15
C LYS A 139 -45.00 30.09 -26.91
N ARG A 140 -45.07 30.08 -28.25
CA ARG A 140 -44.04 29.47 -29.09
C ARG A 140 -42.72 30.24 -29.01
N ALA A 141 -42.75 31.57 -28.99
CA ALA A 141 -41.55 32.38 -28.85
C ALA A 141 -40.90 32.14 -27.47
N GLU A 142 -41.69 32.21 -26.39
CA GLU A 142 -41.24 31.95 -25.02
C GLU A 142 -40.58 30.58 -24.88
N PHE A 143 -41.20 29.52 -25.42
CA PHE A 143 -40.65 28.17 -25.37
C PHE A 143 -39.25 28.07 -26.03
N PHE A 144 -39.06 28.70 -27.20
CA PHE A 144 -37.78 28.63 -27.90
C PHE A 144 -36.70 29.50 -27.24
N GLU A 145 -37.10 30.59 -26.58
CA GLU A 145 -36.20 31.40 -25.76
C GLU A 145 -35.72 30.61 -24.54
N GLU A 146 -36.63 29.96 -23.81
CA GLU A 146 -36.31 29.10 -22.67
C GLU A 146 -35.42 27.90 -23.07
N GLN A 147 -35.67 27.28 -24.22
CA GLN A 147 -34.83 26.20 -24.75
C GLN A 147 -33.40 26.68 -25.04
N ASP A 148 -33.23 27.89 -25.61
CA ASP A 148 -31.90 28.42 -25.89
C ASP A 148 -31.19 28.83 -24.60
N GLU A 149 -31.91 29.39 -23.62
CA GLU A 149 -31.38 29.69 -22.28
C GLU A 149 -30.89 28.43 -21.57
N LYS A 150 -31.73 27.38 -21.46
CA LYS A 150 -31.33 26.07 -20.89
C LYS A 150 -30.11 25.50 -21.57
N ARG A 151 -30.03 25.64 -22.90
CA ARG A 151 -28.88 25.17 -23.67
C ARG A 151 -27.61 25.95 -23.32
N ARG A 152 -27.69 27.28 -23.24
CA ARG A 152 -26.55 28.13 -22.87
C ARG A 152 -26.06 27.84 -21.46
N GLU A 153 -26.99 27.76 -20.51
CA GLU A 153 -26.70 27.45 -19.10
C GLU A 153 -26.00 26.09 -18.96
N TYR A 154 -26.58 25.03 -19.55
CA TYR A 154 -25.99 23.70 -19.51
C TYR A 154 -24.55 23.68 -20.05
N PHE A 155 -24.30 24.30 -21.21
CA PHE A 155 -22.96 24.30 -21.78
C PHE A 155 -21.96 25.20 -21.02
N SER A 156 -22.44 26.25 -20.34
CA SER A 156 -21.62 27.03 -19.41
C SER A 156 -21.20 26.16 -18.23
N GLU A 157 -22.16 25.50 -17.56
CA GLU A 157 -21.87 24.64 -16.43
C GLU A 157 -20.95 23.46 -16.78
N GLN A 158 -21.15 22.85 -17.96
CA GLN A 158 -20.26 21.75 -18.39
C GLN A 158 -18.84 22.22 -18.60
N LYS A 159 -18.66 23.46 -19.10
CA LYS A 159 -17.34 24.05 -19.25
C LYS A 159 -16.70 24.26 -17.87
N ASP A 160 -17.43 24.84 -16.92
CA ASP A 160 -16.93 25.09 -15.57
C ASP A 160 -16.58 23.77 -14.85
N LYS A 161 -17.46 22.77 -14.89
CA LYS A 161 -17.20 21.41 -14.34
C LYS A 161 -15.94 20.77 -14.92
N ARG A 162 -15.65 21.03 -16.20
CA ARG A 162 -14.45 20.50 -16.86
C ARG A 162 -13.20 21.28 -16.46
N GLU A 163 -13.30 22.59 -16.30
CA GLU A 163 -12.20 23.42 -15.79
C GLU A 163 -11.83 23.05 -14.36
N ASP A 164 -12.83 22.86 -13.48
CA ASP A 164 -12.66 22.39 -12.10
C ASP A 164 -11.99 21.02 -12.06
N PHE A 165 -12.51 20.05 -12.84
CA PHE A 165 -11.91 18.72 -12.93
C PHE A 165 -10.44 18.75 -13.37
N GLU A 166 -10.09 19.54 -14.40
CA GLU A 166 -8.70 19.64 -14.85
C GLU A 166 -7.82 20.46 -13.88
N ALA A 167 -8.40 21.33 -13.04
CA ALA A 167 -7.70 21.97 -11.93
C ALA A 167 -7.35 20.94 -10.85
N ASP A 168 -8.33 20.17 -10.37
CA ASP A 168 -8.13 19.10 -9.39
C ASP A 168 -7.07 18.09 -9.85
N MET A 169 -7.15 17.67 -11.12
CA MET A 169 -6.17 16.73 -11.70
C MET A 169 -4.75 17.29 -11.74
N ARG A 170 -4.58 18.61 -11.89
CA ARG A 170 -3.27 19.28 -11.84
C ARG A 170 -2.77 19.39 -10.41
N GLU A 171 -3.64 19.72 -9.47
CA GLU A 171 -3.33 19.77 -8.05
C GLU A 171 -2.91 18.40 -7.52
N GLU A 172 -3.71 17.35 -7.76
CA GLU A 172 -3.36 15.98 -7.35
C GLU A 172 -1.99 15.54 -7.90
N ARG A 173 -1.67 15.90 -9.14
CA ARG A 173 -0.36 15.61 -9.74
C ARG A 173 0.77 16.36 -9.05
N LYS A 174 0.55 17.64 -8.72
CA LYS A 174 1.54 18.45 -8.02
C LYS A 174 1.80 17.89 -6.62
N ASP A 175 0.75 17.62 -5.86
CA ASP A 175 0.84 17.07 -4.51
C ASP A 175 1.58 15.73 -4.48
N TYR A 176 1.31 14.86 -5.47
CA TYR A 176 2.04 13.61 -5.61
C TYR A 176 3.53 13.79 -5.90
N GLU A 177 3.91 14.70 -6.80
CA GLU A 177 5.32 14.95 -7.11
C GLU A 177 6.06 15.63 -5.95
N ASP A 178 5.39 16.54 -5.22
CA ASP A 178 5.93 17.15 -4.00
C ASP A 178 6.16 16.07 -2.91
N TYR A 179 5.22 15.14 -2.73
CA TYR A 179 5.39 13.98 -1.84
C TYR A 179 6.58 13.10 -2.24
N VAL A 180 6.69 12.76 -3.52
CA VAL A 180 7.81 11.94 -4.02
C VAL A 180 9.15 12.65 -3.80
N LYS A 181 9.19 13.96 -4.00
CA LYS A 181 10.39 14.77 -3.75
C LYS A 181 10.80 14.72 -2.27
N GLU A 182 9.86 15.00 -1.35
CA GLU A 182 10.09 14.92 0.09
C GLU A 182 10.66 13.55 0.48
N LYS A 183 10.05 12.46 0.01
CA LYS A 183 10.51 11.10 0.32
C LYS A 183 11.86 10.73 -0.28
N ASN A 184 12.21 11.29 -1.44
CA ASN A 184 13.55 11.13 -1.99
C ASN A 184 14.58 11.92 -1.20
N ASP A 185 14.26 13.12 -0.73
CA ASP A 185 15.16 13.93 0.08
C ASP A 185 15.43 13.28 1.44
N GLU A 186 14.39 12.77 2.10
CA GLU A 186 14.51 11.92 3.31
C GLU A 186 15.46 10.74 3.05
N PHE A 187 15.17 9.93 2.03
CA PHE A 187 15.97 8.76 1.68
C PHE A 187 17.43 9.13 1.37
N ASN A 188 17.67 10.24 0.66
CA ASN A 188 19.00 10.72 0.33
C ASN A 188 19.80 11.12 1.58
N SER A 189 19.13 11.61 2.63
CA SER A 189 19.78 11.90 3.91
C SER A 189 20.16 10.61 4.66
N GLU A 190 19.23 9.63 4.71
CA GLU A 190 19.42 8.33 5.37
C GLU A 190 20.53 7.52 4.70
N ILE A 191 20.52 7.44 3.35
CA ILE A 191 21.49 6.64 2.59
C ILE A 191 22.91 7.19 2.70
N LYS A 192 23.09 8.51 2.89
CA LYS A 192 24.41 9.11 3.13
C LYS A 192 24.99 8.59 4.44
N ALA A 193 24.21 8.63 5.52
CA ALA A 193 24.62 8.12 6.82
C ALA A 193 24.91 6.60 6.76
N TYR A 194 24.07 5.85 6.06
CA TYR A 194 24.27 4.41 5.82
C TYR A 194 25.57 4.14 5.06
N THR A 195 25.84 4.88 3.98
CA THR A 195 27.02 4.69 3.12
C THR A 195 28.32 4.86 3.91
N ILE A 196 28.38 5.84 4.82
CA ILE A 196 29.54 6.04 5.70
C ILE A 196 29.76 4.80 6.57
N LYS A 197 28.71 4.29 7.23
CA LYS A 197 28.79 3.08 8.08
C LYS A 197 29.20 1.85 7.28
N TRP A 198 28.67 1.70 6.07
CA TRP A 198 28.98 0.58 5.18
C TRP A 198 30.45 0.60 4.75
N ASN A 199 30.97 1.76 4.33
CA ASN A 199 32.39 1.91 3.97
C ASN A 199 33.33 1.60 5.14
N VAL A 200 33.00 2.03 6.36
CA VAL A 200 33.79 1.70 7.56
C VAL A 200 33.81 0.19 7.79
N LYS A 201 32.65 -0.49 7.71
CA LYS A 201 32.57 -1.94 7.85
C LYS A 201 33.39 -2.68 6.79
N GLN A 202 33.34 -2.25 5.53
CA GLN A 202 34.15 -2.85 4.45
C GLN A 202 35.66 -2.68 4.72
N LYS A 203 36.11 -1.48 5.08
CA LYS A 203 37.52 -1.24 5.44
C LYS A 203 38.00 -2.09 6.63
N SER A 204 37.15 -2.25 7.65
CA SER A 204 37.47 -3.12 8.80
C SER A 204 37.50 -4.60 8.45
N GLN A 205 36.77 -5.03 7.42
CA GLN A 205 36.81 -6.40 6.90
C GLN A 205 38.02 -6.66 6.01
N GLU A 206 38.49 -5.66 5.26
CA GLU A 206 39.70 -5.75 4.43
C GLU A 206 41.00 -5.71 5.24
N ALA A 207 40.97 -5.12 6.44
CA ALA A 207 42.14 -4.97 7.30
C ALA A 207 42.41 -6.18 8.24
N ASN A 208 41.51 -7.16 8.28
CA ASN A 208 41.63 -8.41 9.05
C ASN A 208 41.80 -9.60 8.11
#